data_AF-A0A5C7L0S3-F1
#
_entry.id   AF-A0A5C7L0S3-F1
#
_cell.length_a   1.000
_cell.length_b   1.000
_cell.length_c   1.000
_cell.angle_alpha   90.00
_cell.angle_beta   90.00
_cell.angle_gamma   90.00
#
_symmetry.space_group_name_H-M   'P 1'
#
loop_
_entity.id
_entity.type
_entity.pdbx_description
1 polymer ?
#
loop_
_entity_poly.entity_id
_entity_poly.type
_entity_poly.pdbx_seq_one_letter_code
_entity_poly.pdbx_strand_id
1 'polypeptide(L)'
;MTWATGVATGYINFMDQLQALLCDTGHAFGLVYSGAGNGTLTGTTGVPGGYTGGSASAAETFTITATSSSTFQVVGSLAGDIGVATTDQPFTSGQVAFRINGGTTPFAVGDAFKLSTSPRWSLVRRHGALPSMRFSDGFANPSRLWDNQAGTSSNYQALAATLPASAGFSMIGPADVRRVNVSIYDAPSRYPTAFRVEYSDDGQAWQAAATFTGIQWANAGESRTFNVPSVGQHLYWRAVFTASTSGQVEITELRFLKGTTGDIELHRRPEWIVSAPGNDGLDAIFLGVELYEDAAVAARSFNFYQFRAYDPQVMVRSQGANSGLRNVPLTSNNFNWWAAVNGRRITGVAKIGAVYVPFYQGLGKPYELPSVHPYPAINAGTGSDADGVATSTSPNFRGFSSPGQYGMVARYPDGVWRPHSNRYSSGGDAGDGSTRGKVYPAALNNGGRLADFREALDGTRVLYEIVLTSNDPRHMWGELDGCYFTPGFNLVPETTIRMDGFDHLVFQNTFRNAAADFFAIRQD
;
A
#
# COMPACT_ATOMS: atom_id res chain seq x y z
N MET A 1 15.83 2.48 10.06
CA MET A 1 14.93 2.45 8.90
C MET A 1 13.95 3.57 9.10
N THR A 2 13.54 4.29 8.06
CA THR A 2 12.65 5.44 8.25
C THR A 2 11.33 4.98 8.90
N TRP A 3 11.10 5.45 10.13
CA TRP A 3 9.89 5.24 10.91
C TRP A 3 8.95 6.44 10.79
N ALA A 4 7.67 6.18 10.55
CA ALA A 4 6.65 7.19 10.45
C ALA A 4 5.36 6.76 11.16
N THR A 5 4.64 7.74 11.70
CA THR A 5 3.34 7.56 12.33
C THR A 5 2.40 8.67 11.89
N GLY A 6 1.09 8.42 11.94
CA GLY A 6 0.13 9.45 11.59
C GLY A 6 -1.30 9.09 11.96
N VAL A 7 -2.20 10.04 11.67
CA VAL A 7 -3.64 9.88 11.77
C VAL A 7 -4.21 10.11 10.39
N ALA A 8 -4.80 9.07 9.80
CA ALA A 8 -5.52 9.18 8.53
C ALA A 8 -6.97 9.58 8.82
N THR A 9 -7.56 10.43 7.98
CA THR A 9 -8.99 10.75 8.05
C THR A 9 -9.89 9.72 7.35
N GLY A 10 -9.27 8.71 6.74
CA GLY A 10 -9.92 7.64 5.99
C GLY A 10 -8.93 6.97 5.04
N TYR A 11 -9.33 5.85 4.43
CA TYR A 11 -8.43 5.02 3.61
C TYR A 11 -7.82 5.73 2.39
N ILE A 12 -8.51 6.70 1.77
CA ILE A 12 -7.95 7.50 0.67
C ILE A 12 -6.85 8.44 1.19
N ASN A 13 -7.10 9.13 2.30
CA ASN A 13 -6.09 9.99 2.92
C ASN A 13 -4.89 9.18 3.44
N PHE A 14 -5.10 7.94 3.88
CA PHE A 14 -4.00 7.03 4.20
C PHE A 14 -3.15 6.68 2.98
N MET A 15 -3.75 6.48 1.80
CA MET A 15 -3.01 6.29 0.54
C MET A 15 -2.14 7.51 0.23
N ASP A 16 -2.68 8.72 0.40
CA ASP A 16 -1.94 9.97 0.19
C ASP A 16 -0.75 10.08 1.15
N GLN A 17 -0.96 9.79 2.44
CA GLN A 17 0.11 9.82 3.43
C GLN A 17 1.18 8.74 3.17
N LEU A 18 0.79 7.53 2.77
CA LEU A 18 1.75 6.50 2.36
C LEU A 18 2.51 6.89 1.10
N GLN A 19 1.85 7.47 0.10
CA GLN A 19 2.53 7.94 -1.10
C GLN A 19 3.56 9.02 -0.76
N ALA A 20 3.19 10.00 0.07
CA ALA A 20 4.12 11.04 0.51
C ALA A 20 5.34 10.43 1.24
N LEU A 21 5.08 9.52 2.18
CA LEU A 21 6.13 8.79 2.89
C LEU A 21 7.08 8.07 1.93
N LEU A 22 6.54 7.35 0.94
CA LEU A 22 7.35 6.55 0.03
C LEU A 22 8.10 7.40 -1.01
N CYS A 23 7.45 8.45 -1.55
CA CYS A 23 7.83 9.08 -2.80
C CYS A 23 8.37 10.51 -2.69
N ASP A 24 8.17 11.22 -1.58
CA ASP A 24 8.61 12.62 -1.47
C ASP A 24 10.09 12.74 -1.09
N THR A 25 10.60 11.80 -0.30
CA THR A 25 11.99 11.78 0.19
C THR A 25 12.59 10.38 0.17
N GLY A 26 13.93 10.30 0.21
CA GLY A 26 14.63 9.04 0.37
C GLY A 26 14.47 8.44 1.76
N HIS A 27 14.95 7.21 1.92
CA HIS A 27 14.82 6.46 3.16
C HIS A 27 16.18 6.24 3.79
N ALA A 28 16.24 6.14 5.11
CA ALA A 28 17.48 5.93 5.83
C ALA A 28 17.40 4.65 6.67
N PHE A 29 18.48 3.91 6.80
CA PHE A 29 18.52 2.59 7.43
C PHE A 29 19.93 2.21 7.90
N GLY A 30 20.01 1.12 8.66
CA GLY A 30 21.30 0.55 9.07
C GLY A 30 22.09 1.46 10.00
N LEU A 31 21.42 2.15 10.93
CA LEU A 31 22.07 2.94 11.95
C LEU A 31 22.97 2.05 12.81
N VAL A 32 24.24 2.44 12.94
CA VAL A 32 25.21 1.81 13.84
C VAL A 32 25.95 2.90 14.60
N TYR A 33 26.26 2.66 15.87
CA TYR A 33 27.06 3.55 16.69
C TYR A 33 28.34 2.86 17.18
N SER A 34 29.43 3.62 17.24
CA SER A 34 30.69 3.20 17.85
C SER A 34 31.29 4.39 18.61
N GLY A 35 31.58 4.21 19.89
CA GLY A 35 32.10 5.30 20.72
C GLY A 35 31.87 5.09 22.22
N ALA A 36 32.36 6.03 23.02
CA ALA A 36 32.25 6.02 24.48
C ALA A 36 30.95 6.69 24.98
N GLY A 37 30.44 7.70 24.28
CA GLY A 37 29.17 8.35 24.60
C GLY A 37 27.99 7.38 24.49
N ASN A 38 26.87 7.70 25.14
CA ASN A 38 25.66 6.87 25.12
C ASN A 38 24.41 7.64 24.64
N GLY A 39 24.61 8.74 23.91
CA GLY A 39 23.52 9.43 23.24
C GLY A 39 22.97 8.64 22.04
N THR A 40 21.94 9.18 21.40
CA THR A 40 21.21 8.49 20.32
C THR A 40 21.09 9.34 19.07
N LEU A 41 20.84 8.69 17.92
CA LEU A 41 20.45 9.37 16.69
C LEU A 41 18.98 9.02 16.41
N THR A 42 18.14 10.04 16.27
CA THR A 42 16.69 9.91 16.06
C THR A 42 16.22 10.80 14.91
N GLY A 43 14.92 10.85 14.64
CA GLY A 43 14.35 11.80 13.70
C GLY A 43 14.51 13.25 14.13
N THR A 44 14.28 14.18 13.20
CA THR A 44 14.42 15.63 13.46
C THR A 44 13.54 16.12 14.63
N THR A 45 12.43 15.42 14.91
CA THR A 45 11.52 15.68 16.03
C THR A 45 11.89 14.96 17.33
N GLY A 46 12.97 14.18 17.35
CA GLY A 46 13.37 13.36 18.49
C GLY A 46 12.80 11.93 18.49
N VAL A 47 11.90 11.59 17.56
CA VAL A 47 11.24 10.27 17.51
C VAL A 47 12.22 9.16 17.10
N PRO A 48 12.32 8.05 17.85
CA PRO A 48 13.14 6.88 17.49
C PRO A 48 12.84 6.39 16.07
N GLY A 49 13.92 6.10 15.32
CA GLY A 49 13.88 5.72 13.91
C GLY A 49 13.31 6.74 12.92
N GLY A 50 12.91 7.93 13.36
CA GLY A 50 12.35 8.97 12.50
C GLY A 50 13.38 9.70 11.63
N TYR A 51 14.64 9.22 11.56
CA TYR A 51 15.62 9.78 10.64
C TYR A 51 15.29 9.34 9.21
N THR A 52 15.67 10.15 8.23
CA THR A 52 15.24 9.94 6.84
C THR A 52 16.29 10.35 5.84
N GLY A 53 16.21 9.80 4.63
CA GLY A 53 16.86 10.42 3.48
C GLY A 53 16.14 11.73 3.11
N GLY A 54 16.85 12.67 2.50
CA GLY A 54 16.25 13.90 1.96
C GLY A 54 15.69 13.71 0.54
N SER A 55 15.23 14.81 -0.08
CA SER A 55 14.66 14.81 -1.44
C SER A 55 15.67 14.49 -2.55
N ALA A 56 16.97 14.71 -2.28
CA ALA A 56 18.10 14.39 -3.15
C ALA A 56 18.91 13.19 -2.62
N SER A 57 18.32 12.37 -1.75
CA SER A 57 18.98 11.20 -1.19
C SER A 57 19.38 10.19 -2.27
N ALA A 58 20.59 9.67 -2.16
CA ALA A 58 21.14 8.60 -2.98
C ALA A 58 21.41 7.36 -2.14
N ALA A 59 21.78 6.26 -2.80
CA ALA A 59 22.31 5.09 -2.13
C ALA A 59 23.74 5.37 -1.65
N GLU A 60 23.89 5.73 -0.38
CA GLU A 60 25.20 6.06 0.21
C GLU A 60 25.21 5.88 1.73
N THR A 61 26.40 5.92 2.33
CA THR A 61 26.58 5.85 3.78
C THR A 61 27.14 7.15 4.31
N PHE A 62 26.49 7.71 5.31
CA PHE A 62 26.94 8.84 6.09
C PHE A 62 27.75 8.37 7.30
N THR A 63 28.93 8.96 7.48
CA THR A 63 29.71 8.88 8.71
C THR A 63 29.57 10.21 9.44
N ILE A 64 29.02 10.16 10.65
CA ILE A 64 28.69 11.32 11.49
C ILE A 64 29.59 11.26 12.72
N THR A 65 30.69 11.99 12.72
CA THR A 65 31.78 11.86 13.69
C THR A 65 31.84 13.03 14.65
N ALA A 66 31.84 12.74 15.95
CA ALA A 66 32.00 13.72 17.01
C ALA A 66 33.35 14.44 16.89
N THR A 67 33.30 15.75 16.74
CA THR A 67 34.46 16.65 16.81
C THR A 67 34.60 17.30 18.20
N SER A 68 33.54 17.21 19.01
CA SER A 68 33.49 17.55 20.43
C SER A 68 32.39 16.74 21.11
N SER A 69 32.09 17.02 22.39
CA SER A 69 30.97 16.39 23.09
C SER A 69 29.59 16.79 22.57
N SER A 70 29.48 17.85 21.76
CA SER A 70 28.20 18.39 21.26
C SER A 70 28.17 18.65 19.75
N THR A 71 29.28 18.47 19.02
CA THR A 71 29.35 18.76 17.58
C THR A 71 29.85 17.56 16.79
N PHE A 72 29.25 17.35 15.61
CA PHE A 72 29.53 16.21 14.74
C PHE A 72 29.73 16.66 13.30
N GLN A 73 30.81 16.21 12.67
CA GLN A 73 31.02 16.36 11.24
C GLN A 73 30.19 15.33 10.47
N VAL A 74 29.44 15.74 9.46
CA VAL A 74 28.60 14.85 8.64
C VAL A 74 29.22 14.69 7.26
N VAL A 75 29.65 13.47 6.92
CA VAL A 75 30.29 13.15 5.64
C VAL A 75 29.59 11.97 4.97
N GLY A 76 29.02 12.19 3.78
CA GLY A 76 28.48 11.15 2.92
C GLY A 76 29.55 10.51 2.05
N SER A 77 29.46 9.21 1.79
CA SER A 77 30.41 8.51 0.91
C SER A 77 30.35 8.99 -0.55
N LEU A 78 29.24 9.59 -0.98
CA LEU A 78 29.09 10.23 -2.29
C LEU A 78 28.96 11.75 -2.16
N ALA A 79 28.17 12.23 -1.20
CA ALA A 79 27.90 13.66 -1.01
C ALA A 79 29.11 14.46 -0.51
N GLY A 80 30.11 13.79 0.09
CA GLY A 80 31.22 14.46 0.77
C GLY A 80 30.79 15.12 2.07
N ASP A 81 31.52 16.15 2.48
CA ASP A 81 31.18 16.96 3.65
C ASP A 81 29.91 17.79 3.38
N ILE A 82 28.87 17.57 4.18
CA ILE A 82 27.58 18.26 4.08
C ILE A 82 27.26 19.13 5.30
N GLY A 83 28.24 19.36 6.18
CA GLY A 83 28.15 20.28 7.31
C GLY A 83 28.24 19.63 8.70
N VAL A 84 27.97 20.46 9.70
CA VAL A 84 28.11 20.11 11.13
C VAL A 84 26.74 19.95 11.78
N ALA A 85 26.52 18.82 12.45
CA ALA A 85 25.37 18.61 13.33
C ALA A 85 25.71 18.98 14.78
N THR A 86 24.72 19.43 15.53
CA THR A 86 24.85 19.76 16.95
C THR A 86 23.88 18.91 17.76
N THR A 87 24.31 18.44 18.94
CA THR A 87 23.44 17.70 19.86
C THR A 87 22.21 18.54 20.21
N ASP A 88 21.07 17.86 20.30
CA ASP A 88 19.75 18.40 20.60
C ASP A 88 19.20 19.41 19.59
N GLN A 89 19.78 19.46 18.39
CA GLN A 89 19.30 20.24 17.26
C GLN A 89 19.03 19.34 16.05
N PRO A 90 18.00 19.66 15.24
CA PRO A 90 17.78 18.96 13.98
C PRO A 90 18.90 19.30 12.99
N PHE A 91 19.42 18.28 12.32
CA PHE A 91 20.23 18.41 11.12
C PHE A 91 19.36 18.07 9.91
N THR A 92 19.35 18.92 8.90
CA THR A 92 18.57 18.71 7.68
C THR A 92 19.37 19.15 6.46
N SER A 93 19.43 18.28 5.47
CA SER A 93 20.07 18.52 4.17
C SER A 93 19.20 17.94 3.05
N GLY A 94 19.62 18.14 1.79
CA GLY A 94 18.98 17.45 0.66
C GLY A 94 19.18 15.94 0.69
N GLN A 95 20.17 15.43 1.41
CA GLN A 95 20.61 14.04 1.36
C GLN A 95 20.13 13.21 2.56
N VAL A 96 20.17 13.77 3.76
CA VAL A 96 19.80 13.11 5.02
C VAL A 96 19.27 14.11 6.05
N ALA A 97 18.37 13.67 6.93
CA ALA A 97 17.85 14.45 8.05
C ALA A 97 17.72 13.59 9.32
N PHE A 98 18.17 14.14 10.46
CA PHE A 98 18.21 13.45 11.75
C PHE A 98 18.37 14.45 12.91
N ARG A 99 18.39 13.94 14.15
CA ARG A 99 18.78 14.67 15.37
C ARG A 99 19.69 13.77 16.20
N ILE A 100 20.77 14.32 16.76
CA ILE A 100 21.61 13.64 17.76
C ILE A 100 21.15 14.10 19.14
N ASN A 101 20.86 13.18 20.05
CA ASN A 101 20.46 13.51 21.42
C ASN A 101 21.60 13.20 22.37
N GLY A 102 21.89 14.12 23.29
CA GLY A 102 22.87 13.88 24.35
C GLY A 102 22.45 12.71 25.25
N GLY A 103 23.43 11.92 25.67
CA GLY A 103 23.25 10.86 26.67
C GLY A 103 23.77 11.28 28.06
N THR A 104 23.68 10.37 29.03
CA THR A 104 24.25 10.59 30.37
C THR A 104 25.78 10.53 30.39
N THR A 105 26.38 9.80 29.46
CA THR A 105 27.81 9.81 29.15
C THR A 105 28.01 10.69 27.92
N PRO A 106 28.74 11.83 28.05
CA PRO A 106 29.03 12.71 26.93
C PRO A 106 29.76 12.00 25.79
N PHE A 107 29.52 12.45 24.57
CA PHE A 107 30.30 11.99 23.42
C PHE A 107 31.78 12.42 23.55
N ALA A 108 32.68 11.58 23.06
CA ALA A 108 34.10 11.85 22.93
C ALA A 108 34.47 12.11 21.47
N VAL A 109 35.55 12.85 21.23
CA VAL A 109 36.08 13.05 19.87
C VAL A 109 36.37 11.68 19.24
N GLY A 110 35.82 11.45 18.05
CA GLY A 110 35.93 10.17 17.33
C GLY A 110 34.74 9.22 17.51
N ASP A 111 33.83 9.47 18.47
CA ASP A 111 32.54 8.77 18.53
C ASP A 111 31.79 8.97 17.20
N ALA A 112 31.19 7.93 16.66
CA ALA A 112 30.61 7.99 15.33
C ALA A 112 29.30 7.21 15.18
N PHE A 113 28.35 7.84 14.50
CA PHE A 113 27.21 7.15 13.90
C PHE A 113 27.49 6.86 12.43
N LYS A 114 27.06 5.69 11.96
CA LYS A 114 26.94 5.35 10.54
C LYS A 114 25.48 5.19 10.19
N LEU A 115 25.04 5.83 9.10
CA LEU A 115 23.67 5.76 8.63
C LEU A 115 23.66 5.64 7.11
N SER A 116 22.98 4.63 6.58
CA SER A 116 22.83 4.45 5.14
C SER A 116 21.55 5.11 4.65
N THR A 117 21.53 5.57 3.40
CA THR A 117 20.33 6.06 2.74
C THR A 117 20.04 5.32 1.44
N SER A 118 18.80 5.39 0.97
CA SER A 118 18.37 4.97 -0.36
C SER A 118 17.60 6.12 -1.03
N PRO A 119 17.50 6.13 -2.37
CA PRO A 119 16.61 7.04 -3.07
C PRO A 119 15.15 6.90 -2.61
N ARG A 120 14.34 7.91 -2.98
CA ARG A 120 12.89 7.85 -2.81
C ARG A 120 12.28 6.79 -3.73
N TRP A 121 11.14 6.23 -3.33
CA TRP A 121 10.37 5.36 -4.23
C TRP A 121 9.74 6.19 -5.35
N SER A 122 9.48 5.57 -6.49
CA SER A 122 8.85 6.25 -7.62
C SER A 122 7.37 5.90 -7.71
N LEU A 123 6.52 6.90 -7.85
CA LEU A 123 5.13 6.71 -8.25
C LEU A 123 5.08 6.29 -9.72
N VAL A 124 4.57 5.08 -9.98
CA VAL A 124 4.47 4.51 -11.34
C VAL A 124 3.08 4.72 -11.91
N ARG A 125 2.05 4.60 -11.08
CA ARG A 125 0.65 4.71 -11.50
C ARG A 125 -0.23 5.18 -10.36
N ARG A 126 -1.17 6.08 -10.65
CA ARG A 126 -2.26 6.46 -9.76
C ARG A 126 -3.44 6.98 -10.56
N HIS A 127 -4.47 6.17 -10.71
CA HIS A 127 -5.68 6.55 -11.43
C HIS A 127 -6.84 5.60 -11.09
N GLY A 128 -7.98 5.83 -11.71
CA GLY A 128 -9.19 5.06 -11.50
C GLY A 128 -10.12 5.68 -10.46
N ALA A 129 -11.36 5.21 -10.42
CA ALA A 129 -12.43 5.79 -9.63
C ALA A 129 -13.11 4.76 -8.72
N LEU A 130 -13.43 5.18 -7.51
CA LEU A 130 -14.26 4.43 -6.58
C LEU A 130 -15.74 4.56 -6.96
N PRO A 131 -16.63 3.65 -6.53
CA PRO A 131 -18.07 3.81 -6.71
C PRO A 131 -18.59 5.15 -6.20
N SER A 132 -18.14 5.62 -5.02
CA SER A 132 -18.50 6.94 -4.46
C SER A 132 -17.98 8.15 -5.24
N MET A 133 -17.03 7.96 -6.15
CA MET A 133 -16.47 9.03 -6.99
C MET A 133 -17.22 9.22 -8.31
N ARG A 134 -18.21 8.37 -8.59
CA ARG A 134 -19.06 8.45 -9.77
C ARG A 134 -20.20 9.43 -9.53
N PHE A 135 -20.57 10.16 -10.56
CA PHE A 135 -21.68 11.11 -10.53
C PHE A 135 -22.47 11.06 -11.83
N SER A 136 -23.70 11.55 -11.78
CA SER A 136 -24.58 11.63 -12.93
C SER A 136 -25.60 12.73 -12.75
N ASP A 137 -26.09 13.24 -13.87
CA ASP A 137 -27.20 14.18 -13.95
C ASP A 137 -28.17 13.71 -15.04
N GLY A 138 -29.46 13.69 -14.73
CA GLY A 138 -30.53 13.21 -15.63
C GLY A 138 -30.76 11.68 -15.68
N PHE A 139 -29.98 10.84 -15.00
CA PHE A 139 -30.18 9.38 -14.97
C PHE A 139 -30.91 8.91 -13.71
N ALA A 140 -31.93 8.05 -13.87
CA ALA A 140 -32.77 7.56 -12.77
C ALA A 140 -32.12 6.43 -11.94
N ASN A 141 -31.27 5.59 -12.55
CA ASN A 141 -30.62 4.46 -11.90
C ASN A 141 -29.13 4.44 -12.26
N PRO A 142 -28.34 5.44 -11.87
CA PRO A 142 -27.01 5.67 -12.42
C PRO A 142 -26.00 4.56 -12.08
N SER A 143 -26.26 3.73 -11.06
CA SER A 143 -25.43 2.56 -10.76
C SER A 143 -25.37 1.54 -11.90
N ARG A 144 -26.44 1.45 -12.71
CA ARG A 144 -26.53 0.53 -13.85
C ARG A 144 -25.60 0.89 -14.99
N LEU A 145 -25.17 2.15 -15.09
CA LEU A 145 -24.20 2.58 -16.11
C LEU A 145 -22.81 1.92 -15.95
N TRP A 146 -22.57 1.28 -14.81
CA TRP A 146 -21.25 0.84 -14.36
C TRP A 146 -21.24 -0.58 -13.78
N ASP A 147 -22.32 -1.34 -13.97
CA ASP A 147 -22.52 -2.64 -13.33
C ASP A 147 -21.98 -3.80 -14.18
N ASN A 148 -21.56 -3.53 -15.42
CA ASN A 148 -21.07 -4.52 -16.37
C ASN A 148 -22.09 -5.63 -16.63
N GLN A 149 -23.39 -5.29 -16.65
CA GLN A 149 -24.48 -6.20 -16.99
C GLN A 149 -25.25 -5.71 -18.22
N ALA A 150 -25.34 -6.56 -19.25
CA ALA A 150 -26.03 -6.21 -20.49
C ALA A 150 -27.57 -6.17 -20.36
N GLY A 151 -28.13 -6.72 -19.27
CA GLY A 151 -29.58 -6.83 -19.03
C GLY A 151 -30.17 -5.73 -18.15
N THR A 152 -29.35 -4.76 -17.72
CA THR A 152 -29.78 -3.63 -16.88
C THR A 152 -29.57 -2.33 -17.63
N SER A 153 -30.46 -1.35 -17.46
CA SER A 153 -30.32 -0.04 -18.09
C SER A 153 -30.57 1.10 -17.12
N SER A 154 -29.79 2.16 -17.26
CA SER A 154 -30.10 3.45 -16.65
C SER A 154 -30.96 4.26 -17.61
N ASN A 155 -32.21 4.41 -17.24
CA ASN A 155 -33.15 5.26 -17.95
C ASN A 155 -33.03 6.71 -17.49
N TYR A 156 -33.21 7.64 -18.42
CA TYR A 156 -33.41 9.05 -18.09
C TYR A 156 -34.70 9.24 -17.27
N GLN A 157 -34.67 9.99 -16.15
CA GLN A 157 -35.85 10.12 -15.28
C GLN A 157 -36.89 11.07 -15.89
N ALA A 158 -38.06 10.52 -16.19
CA ALA A 158 -39.26 11.24 -16.60
C ALA A 158 -39.84 12.02 -15.42
N LEU A 159 -39.71 13.36 -15.45
CA LEU A 159 -40.68 14.37 -15.02
C LEU A 159 -40.10 15.75 -15.43
N ALA A 160 -40.26 16.07 -16.73
CA ALA A 160 -40.09 17.41 -17.34
C ALA A 160 -38.72 17.91 -17.85
N ALA A 161 -37.64 17.12 -17.92
CA ALA A 161 -36.38 17.60 -18.52
C ALA A 161 -36.06 16.89 -19.85
N THR A 162 -35.75 17.63 -20.90
CA THR A 162 -35.12 17.13 -22.14
C THR A 162 -33.60 17.04 -21.95
N LEU A 163 -32.91 16.25 -22.78
CA LEU A 163 -31.43 16.26 -22.87
C LEU A 163 -30.84 17.69 -22.76
N PRO A 164 -29.67 17.87 -22.11
CA PRO A 164 -28.64 16.86 -21.90
C PRO A 164 -28.78 15.99 -20.65
N ALA A 165 -28.19 14.79 -20.70
CA ALA A 165 -27.93 13.92 -19.55
C ALA A 165 -26.42 13.66 -19.45
N SER A 166 -25.87 13.56 -18.24
CA SER A 166 -24.42 13.32 -18.07
C SER A 166 -24.10 12.24 -17.04
N ALA A 167 -23.00 11.54 -17.25
CA ALA A 167 -22.47 10.59 -16.30
C ALA A 167 -20.95 10.56 -16.38
N GLY A 168 -20.30 10.50 -15.23
CA GLY A 168 -18.85 10.62 -15.11
C GLY A 168 -18.32 10.19 -13.76
N PHE A 169 -17.05 10.49 -13.54
CA PHE A 169 -16.36 10.20 -12.29
C PHE A 169 -15.21 11.18 -12.04
N SER A 170 -14.84 11.29 -10.77
CA SER A 170 -13.54 11.79 -10.34
C SER A 170 -12.59 10.62 -10.10
N MET A 171 -11.29 10.84 -10.19
CA MET A 171 -10.28 9.80 -9.98
C MET A 171 -9.40 10.09 -8.78
N ILE A 172 -8.81 9.02 -8.24
CA ILE A 172 -7.81 9.13 -7.17
C ILE A 172 -6.54 9.85 -7.64
N GLY A 173 -6.28 9.90 -8.95
CA GLY A 173 -5.21 10.65 -9.60
C GLY A 173 -5.52 10.85 -11.08
N PRO A 174 -4.91 11.85 -11.73
CA PRO A 174 -5.31 12.26 -13.07
C PRO A 174 -4.92 11.22 -14.11
N ALA A 175 -5.76 11.06 -15.13
CA ALA A 175 -5.48 10.22 -16.28
C ALA A 175 -6.11 10.83 -17.53
N ASP A 176 -5.55 10.45 -18.68
CA ASP A 176 -6.10 10.79 -19.98
C ASP A 176 -7.10 9.70 -20.41
N VAL A 177 -8.29 10.10 -20.85
CA VAL A 177 -9.28 9.20 -21.45
C VAL A 177 -9.06 9.20 -22.96
N ARG A 178 -8.77 8.02 -23.51
CA ARG A 178 -8.49 7.86 -24.94
C ARG A 178 -9.63 7.20 -25.70
N ARG A 179 -10.53 6.51 -24.99
CA ARG A 179 -11.74 5.89 -25.56
C ARG A 179 -12.90 5.92 -24.58
N VAL A 180 -14.11 6.05 -25.13
CA VAL A 180 -15.36 5.83 -24.40
C VAL A 180 -16.16 4.75 -25.12
N ASN A 181 -16.59 3.73 -24.37
CA ASN A 181 -17.52 2.72 -24.85
C ASN A 181 -18.92 3.05 -24.32
N VAL A 182 -19.90 3.05 -25.21
CA VAL A 182 -21.31 3.28 -24.90
C VAL A 182 -22.10 2.08 -25.38
N SER A 183 -22.87 1.48 -24.49
CA SER A 183 -23.80 0.39 -24.78
C SER A 183 -25.24 0.86 -24.62
N ILE A 184 -26.07 0.58 -25.62
CA ILE A 184 -27.50 0.90 -25.61
C ILE A 184 -28.35 -0.28 -25.15
N TYR A 185 -29.59 -0.02 -24.73
CA TYR A 185 -30.56 -1.05 -24.35
C TYR A 185 -31.47 -1.39 -25.56
N ASP A 186 -32.80 -1.41 -25.39
CA ASP A 186 -33.73 -1.96 -26.38
C ASP A 186 -34.75 -0.97 -26.99
N ALA A 187 -34.61 0.34 -26.73
CA ALA A 187 -35.54 1.37 -27.21
C ALA A 187 -34.94 2.31 -28.28
N PRO A 188 -35.20 2.13 -29.59
CA PRO A 188 -34.56 2.91 -30.66
C PRO A 188 -34.77 4.42 -30.61
N SER A 189 -35.92 4.87 -30.09
CA SER A 189 -36.18 6.29 -29.92
C SER A 189 -35.27 6.94 -28.86
N ARG A 190 -34.66 6.15 -27.97
CA ARG A 190 -33.79 6.59 -26.88
C ARG A 190 -32.30 6.33 -27.14
N TYR A 191 -31.93 5.90 -28.34
CA TYR A 191 -30.52 5.76 -28.66
C TYR A 191 -29.86 7.14 -28.80
N PRO A 192 -28.69 7.37 -28.20
CA PRO A 192 -28.00 8.65 -28.31
C PRO A 192 -27.55 8.85 -29.77
N THR A 193 -27.99 9.94 -30.39
CA THR A 193 -27.57 10.35 -31.74
C THR A 193 -26.44 11.38 -31.69
N ALA A 194 -26.24 12.03 -30.53
CA ALA A 194 -25.08 12.87 -30.27
C ALA A 194 -24.71 12.88 -28.78
N PHE A 195 -23.41 12.96 -28.50
CA PHE A 195 -22.87 13.21 -27.17
C PHE A 195 -21.48 13.84 -27.26
N ARG A 196 -20.98 14.36 -26.16
CA ARG A 196 -19.60 14.83 -26.03
C ARG A 196 -18.93 14.20 -24.82
N VAL A 197 -17.61 14.10 -24.87
CA VAL A 197 -16.78 13.74 -23.72
C VAL A 197 -16.16 15.02 -23.20
N GLU A 198 -16.31 15.27 -21.91
CA GLU A 198 -15.77 16.45 -21.24
C GLU A 198 -14.81 16.04 -20.12
N TYR A 199 -13.89 16.95 -19.81
CA TYR A 199 -12.94 16.85 -18.72
C TYR A 199 -12.95 18.10 -17.85
N SER A 200 -12.44 17.97 -16.63
CA SER A 200 -12.27 19.04 -15.66
C SER A 200 -11.17 18.68 -14.66
N ASP A 201 -10.54 19.70 -14.07
CA ASP A 201 -9.57 19.53 -12.97
C ASP A 201 -10.16 19.86 -11.60
N ASP A 202 -11.29 20.57 -11.55
CA ASP A 202 -11.96 21.02 -10.32
C ASP A 202 -13.39 20.47 -10.17
N GLY A 203 -13.90 19.79 -11.19
CA GLY A 203 -15.28 19.28 -11.25
C GLY A 203 -16.33 20.36 -11.53
N GLN A 204 -15.93 21.61 -11.75
CA GLN A 204 -16.79 22.77 -11.94
C GLN A 204 -16.65 23.36 -13.35
N ALA A 205 -15.41 23.64 -13.77
CA ALA A 205 -15.10 24.13 -15.10
C ALA A 205 -14.88 22.96 -16.05
N TRP A 206 -15.80 22.77 -16.99
CA TRP A 206 -15.79 21.65 -17.93
C TRP A 206 -15.38 22.10 -19.33
N GLN A 207 -14.53 21.30 -19.98
CA GLN A 207 -14.08 21.51 -21.36
C GLN A 207 -14.35 20.26 -22.19
N ALA A 208 -14.63 20.43 -23.48
CA ALA A 208 -14.87 19.31 -24.39
C ALA A 208 -13.55 18.66 -24.84
N ALA A 209 -13.40 17.36 -24.64
CA ALA A 209 -12.34 16.55 -25.24
C ALA A 209 -12.73 16.04 -26.64
N ALA A 210 -14.00 15.66 -26.83
CA ALA A 210 -14.51 15.17 -28.10
C ALA A 210 -16.01 15.43 -28.24
N THR A 211 -16.48 15.59 -29.48
CA THR A 211 -17.91 15.70 -29.80
C THR A 211 -18.26 14.70 -30.89
N PHE A 212 -19.30 13.92 -30.67
CA PHE A 212 -19.81 12.91 -31.59
C PHE A 212 -21.25 13.24 -31.98
N THR A 213 -21.53 13.27 -33.28
CA THR A 213 -22.85 13.62 -33.84
C THR A 213 -23.24 12.65 -34.94
N GLY A 214 -24.54 12.54 -35.22
CA GLY A 214 -25.04 11.67 -36.29
C GLY A 214 -24.84 10.18 -36.01
N ILE A 215 -24.69 9.81 -34.74
CA ILE A 215 -24.47 8.43 -34.33
C ILE A 215 -25.72 7.61 -34.70
N GLN A 216 -25.49 6.50 -35.40
CA GLN A 216 -26.50 5.52 -35.74
C GLN A 216 -26.22 4.22 -34.99
N TRP A 217 -27.26 3.48 -34.67
CA TRP A 217 -27.17 2.18 -34.00
C TRP A 217 -27.95 1.17 -34.83
N ALA A 218 -27.35 0.02 -35.08
CA ALA A 218 -27.89 -1.02 -35.95
C ALA A 218 -28.91 -1.88 -35.21
N ASN A 219 -28.65 -2.21 -33.94
CA ASN A 219 -29.47 -3.16 -33.17
C ASN A 219 -29.57 -2.75 -31.70
N ALA A 220 -30.63 -3.21 -31.04
CA ALA A 220 -30.72 -3.20 -29.58
C ALA A 220 -29.53 -3.93 -28.94
N GLY A 221 -29.05 -3.43 -27.81
CA GLY A 221 -27.91 -4.00 -27.09
C GLY A 221 -26.54 -3.71 -27.72
N GLU A 222 -26.46 -2.96 -28.84
CA GLU A 222 -25.19 -2.66 -29.48
C GLU A 222 -24.26 -1.86 -28.56
N SER A 223 -22.97 -2.18 -28.60
CA SER A 223 -21.91 -1.42 -27.93
C SER A 223 -20.97 -0.82 -28.95
N ARG A 224 -20.74 0.49 -28.87
CA ARG A 224 -19.82 1.21 -29.77
C ARG A 224 -18.72 1.89 -28.98
N THR A 225 -17.51 1.83 -29.51
CA THR A 225 -16.32 2.50 -28.94
C THR A 225 -15.99 3.73 -29.76
N PHE A 226 -15.83 4.86 -29.06
CA PHE A 226 -15.54 6.16 -29.61
C PHE A 226 -14.13 6.59 -29.18
N ASN A 227 -13.30 6.99 -30.14
CA ASN A 227 -11.95 7.47 -29.85
C ASN A 227 -11.98 8.92 -29.39
N VAL A 228 -11.31 9.21 -28.28
CA VAL A 228 -11.16 10.55 -27.70
C VAL A 228 -9.73 11.02 -28.01
N PRO A 229 -9.50 12.22 -28.58
CA PRO A 229 -8.16 12.77 -28.76
C PRO A 229 -7.53 13.10 -27.41
N SER A 230 -6.20 13.17 -27.35
CA SER A 230 -5.50 13.36 -26.08
C SER A 230 -5.61 14.84 -25.76
N VAL A 231 -6.10 15.15 -24.57
CA VAL A 231 -6.18 16.52 -24.06
C VAL A 231 -5.33 16.73 -22.81
N GLY A 232 -4.60 15.69 -22.39
CA GLY A 232 -3.83 15.68 -21.16
C GLY A 232 -4.48 14.82 -20.08
N GLN A 233 -3.85 14.76 -18.92
CA GLN A 233 -4.36 14.02 -17.77
C GLN A 233 -5.22 14.95 -16.92
N HIS A 234 -6.45 14.53 -16.65
CA HIS A 234 -7.41 15.31 -15.85
C HIS A 234 -8.04 14.43 -14.77
N LEU A 235 -8.52 15.06 -13.70
CA LEU A 235 -9.12 14.35 -12.55
C LEU A 235 -10.57 13.93 -12.78
N TYR A 236 -11.32 14.73 -13.54
CA TYR A 236 -12.74 14.54 -13.76
C TYR A 236 -13.01 14.31 -15.23
N TRP A 237 -13.85 13.30 -15.51
CA TRP A 237 -14.29 12.98 -16.86
C TRP A 237 -15.78 12.65 -16.86
N ARG A 238 -16.49 13.09 -17.91
CA ARG A 238 -17.89 12.72 -18.11
C ARG A 238 -18.26 12.62 -19.58
N ALA A 239 -19.30 11.82 -19.86
CA ALA A 239 -20.00 11.83 -21.12
C ALA A 239 -21.27 12.67 -20.94
N VAL A 240 -21.54 13.57 -21.87
CA VAL A 240 -22.74 14.39 -21.89
C VAL A 240 -23.52 14.08 -23.15
N PHE A 241 -24.60 13.34 -23.00
CA PHE A 241 -25.53 12.98 -24.07
C PHE A 241 -26.40 14.18 -24.40
N THR A 242 -26.45 14.58 -25.67
CA THR A 242 -27.07 15.85 -26.09
C THR A 242 -28.22 15.67 -27.07
N ALA A 243 -28.30 14.54 -27.77
CA ALA A 243 -29.42 14.27 -28.67
C ALA A 243 -29.80 12.78 -28.72
N SER A 244 -31.08 12.54 -28.97
CA SER A 244 -31.70 11.27 -29.35
C SER A 244 -33.00 11.56 -30.11
N THR A 245 -33.64 10.56 -30.69
CA THR A 245 -34.89 10.74 -31.45
C THR A 245 -36.05 11.23 -30.58
N SER A 246 -36.15 10.76 -29.34
CA SER A 246 -37.21 11.14 -28.40
C SER A 246 -36.84 12.29 -27.46
N GLY A 247 -35.60 12.76 -27.48
CA GLY A 247 -35.08 13.70 -26.48
C GLY A 247 -34.80 13.05 -25.11
N GLN A 248 -34.76 11.72 -25.04
CA GLN A 248 -34.36 10.91 -23.88
C GLN A 248 -33.26 9.92 -24.25
N VAL A 249 -32.39 9.53 -23.31
CA VAL A 249 -31.39 8.47 -23.53
C VAL A 249 -31.57 7.29 -22.58
N GLU A 250 -31.24 6.10 -23.08
CA GLU A 250 -31.19 4.88 -22.30
C GLU A 250 -29.87 4.16 -22.57
N ILE A 251 -29.04 4.06 -21.53
CA ILE A 251 -27.69 3.53 -21.60
C ILE A 251 -27.61 2.31 -20.68
N THR A 252 -27.11 1.21 -21.23
CA THR A 252 -26.87 -0.04 -20.52
C THR A 252 -25.54 0.04 -19.77
N GLU A 253 -24.49 0.51 -20.43
CA GLU A 253 -23.15 0.54 -19.86
C GLU A 253 -22.35 1.71 -20.46
N LEU A 254 -21.54 2.35 -19.62
CA LEU A 254 -20.63 3.41 -19.99
C LEU A 254 -19.22 3.06 -19.48
N ARG A 255 -18.22 3.05 -20.36
CA ARG A 255 -16.82 2.79 -19.97
C ARG A 255 -15.88 3.83 -20.51
N PHE A 256 -14.98 4.30 -19.65
CA PHE A 256 -13.89 5.21 -20.01
C PHE A 256 -12.58 4.45 -19.93
N LEU A 257 -11.77 4.51 -20.99
CA LEU A 257 -10.53 3.74 -21.10
C LEU A 257 -9.31 4.65 -21.28
N LYS A 258 -8.22 4.31 -20.58
CA LYS A 258 -6.99 5.12 -20.50
C LYS A 258 -6.13 5.11 -21.77
N GLY A 259 -6.20 4.06 -22.58
CA GLY A 259 -5.31 3.83 -23.72
C GLY A 259 -6.06 3.73 -25.04
N THR A 260 -5.35 3.93 -26.15
CA THR A 260 -5.84 3.56 -27.50
C THR A 260 -5.76 2.05 -27.73
N THR A 261 -4.90 1.36 -26.98
CA THR A 261 -4.76 -0.10 -26.91
C THR A 261 -4.82 -0.53 -25.44
N GLY A 262 -5.26 -1.78 -25.17
CA GLY A 262 -5.42 -2.32 -23.81
C GLY A 262 -6.77 -1.98 -23.15
N ASP A 263 -7.08 -2.58 -22.00
CA ASP A 263 -8.42 -2.54 -21.40
C ASP A 263 -8.43 -1.95 -19.97
N ILE A 264 -7.61 -0.92 -19.73
CA ILE A 264 -7.66 -0.18 -18.46
C ILE A 264 -8.89 0.72 -18.45
N GLU A 265 -9.89 0.29 -17.69
CA GLU A 265 -11.11 1.05 -17.42
C GLU A 265 -10.94 1.96 -16.19
N LEU A 266 -11.09 3.27 -16.39
CA LEU A 266 -10.81 4.30 -15.38
C LEU A 266 -11.96 4.53 -14.40
N HIS A 267 -13.17 4.09 -14.73
CA HIS A 267 -14.35 4.31 -13.89
C HIS A 267 -14.48 3.28 -12.73
N ARG A 268 -13.55 2.34 -12.62
CA ARG A 268 -13.54 1.29 -11.60
C ARG A 268 -12.13 0.92 -11.17
N ARG A 269 -12.01 0.20 -10.06
CA ARG A 269 -10.76 -0.39 -9.53
C ARG A 269 -9.61 0.62 -9.51
N PRO A 270 -9.72 1.67 -8.68
CA PRO A 270 -8.65 2.63 -8.49
C PRO A 270 -7.38 1.90 -8.09
N GLU A 271 -6.28 2.23 -8.76
CA GLU A 271 -5.01 1.57 -8.56
C GLU A 271 -3.88 2.56 -8.33
N TRP A 272 -3.01 2.19 -7.39
CA TRP A 272 -1.81 2.91 -7.02
C TRP A 272 -0.63 1.95 -7.08
N ILE A 273 0.37 2.27 -7.89
CA ILE A 273 1.57 1.45 -8.08
C ILE A 273 2.80 2.30 -7.84
N VAL A 274 3.70 1.77 -7.02
CA VAL A 274 5.01 2.36 -6.73
C VAL A 274 6.13 1.37 -7.03
N SER A 275 7.32 1.91 -7.28
CA SER A 275 8.55 1.14 -7.45
C SER A 275 9.56 1.54 -6.38
N ALA A 276 9.96 0.59 -5.54
CA ALA A 276 11.03 0.78 -4.58
C ALA A 276 12.39 0.62 -5.27
N PRO A 277 13.39 1.47 -4.93
CA PRO A 277 14.65 1.55 -5.67
C PRO A 277 15.70 0.51 -5.24
N GLY A 278 15.42 -0.31 -4.24
CA GLY A 278 16.45 -1.08 -3.56
C GLY A 278 17.26 -0.22 -2.59
N ASN A 279 18.01 -0.87 -1.69
CA ASN A 279 18.90 -0.16 -0.77
C ASN A 279 20.13 0.43 -1.50
N ASP A 280 20.50 -0.16 -2.64
CA ASP A 280 21.60 0.30 -3.51
C ASP A 280 21.12 1.26 -4.61
N GLY A 281 19.81 1.51 -4.73
CA GLY A 281 19.24 2.36 -5.76
C GLY A 281 19.19 1.73 -7.15
N LEU A 282 19.46 0.42 -7.28
CA LEU A 282 19.57 -0.29 -8.56
C LEU A 282 18.43 -1.29 -8.82
N ASP A 283 17.57 -1.53 -7.82
CA ASP A 283 16.44 -2.44 -7.96
C ASP A 283 15.19 -1.69 -8.46
N ALA A 284 14.25 -2.45 -9.02
CA ALA A 284 12.88 -2.00 -9.28
C ALA A 284 11.92 -3.00 -8.66
N ILE A 285 11.47 -2.72 -7.43
CA ILE A 285 10.57 -3.60 -6.68
C ILE A 285 9.17 -3.03 -6.74
N PHE A 286 8.26 -3.69 -7.45
CA PHE A 286 6.92 -3.16 -7.68
C PHE A 286 5.92 -3.60 -6.61
N LEU A 287 5.23 -2.61 -6.06
CA LEU A 287 4.10 -2.74 -5.16
C LEU A 287 2.88 -2.08 -5.81
N GLY A 288 1.79 -2.83 -5.93
CA GLY A 288 0.51 -2.32 -6.40
C GLY A 288 -0.55 -2.41 -5.31
N VAL A 289 -1.48 -1.47 -5.32
CA VAL A 289 -2.68 -1.45 -4.49
C VAL A 289 -3.87 -1.23 -5.39
N GLU A 290 -4.86 -2.10 -5.28
CA GLU A 290 -6.23 -1.81 -5.73
C GLU A 290 -7.02 -1.32 -4.52
N LEU A 291 -7.59 -0.12 -4.60
CA LEU A 291 -8.53 0.36 -3.59
C LEU A 291 -9.89 -0.30 -3.83
N TYR A 292 -10.48 -0.82 -2.77
CA TYR A 292 -11.79 -1.46 -2.83
C TYR A 292 -12.80 -0.77 -1.93
N GLU A 293 -14.03 -0.65 -2.43
CA GLU A 293 -15.15 -0.06 -1.74
C GLU A 293 -16.44 -0.81 -2.09
N ASP A 294 -17.12 -1.29 -1.06
CA ASP A 294 -18.51 -1.75 -1.14
C ASP A 294 -19.30 -1.16 0.03
N ALA A 295 -20.32 -0.36 -0.29
CA ALA A 295 -21.18 0.26 0.71
C ALA A 295 -22.11 -0.76 1.40
N ALA A 296 -22.51 -1.85 0.72
CA ALA A 296 -23.47 -2.82 1.24
C ALA A 296 -22.93 -3.59 2.44
N VAL A 297 -21.62 -3.86 2.46
CA VAL A 297 -20.92 -4.58 3.55
C VAL A 297 -19.97 -3.68 4.33
N ALA A 298 -19.99 -2.37 4.08
CA ALA A 298 -19.07 -1.39 4.67
C ALA A 298 -17.57 -1.74 4.48
N ALA A 299 -17.23 -2.44 3.41
CA ALA A 299 -15.86 -2.83 3.10
C ALA A 299 -15.10 -1.66 2.46
N ARG A 300 -13.97 -1.29 3.04
CA ARG A 300 -13.00 -0.32 2.50
C ARG A 300 -11.63 -0.94 2.68
N SER A 301 -10.87 -1.12 1.61
CA SER A 301 -9.65 -1.92 1.71
C SER A 301 -8.56 -1.44 0.77
N PHE A 302 -7.32 -1.68 1.19
CA PHE A 302 -6.20 -1.82 0.27
C PHE A 302 -6.02 -3.30 -0.07
N ASN A 303 -6.09 -3.62 -1.35
CA ASN A 303 -5.75 -4.94 -1.86
C ASN A 303 -4.37 -4.88 -2.48
N PHE A 304 -3.38 -5.38 -1.74
CA PHE A 304 -1.98 -5.36 -2.14
C PHE A 304 -1.66 -6.44 -3.16
N TYR A 305 -0.82 -6.08 -4.12
CA TYR A 305 -0.25 -6.92 -5.15
C TYR A 305 1.25 -6.67 -5.24
N GLN A 306 2.00 -7.72 -5.53
CA GLN A 306 3.40 -7.62 -5.92
C GLN A 306 3.64 -8.38 -7.20
N PHE A 307 4.53 -7.84 -8.03
CA PHE A 307 4.87 -8.39 -9.33
C PHE A 307 6.30 -8.00 -9.68
N ARG A 308 6.92 -8.76 -10.58
CA ARG A 308 8.34 -8.57 -10.94
C ARG A 308 8.53 -7.49 -12.01
N ALA A 309 7.57 -7.35 -12.91
CA ALA A 309 7.65 -6.45 -14.04
C ALA A 309 6.34 -5.68 -14.17
N TYR A 310 6.45 -4.42 -14.55
CA TYR A 310 5.34 -3.51 -14.76
C TYR A 310 4.98 -3.42 -16.25
N ASP A 311 3.72 -3.70 -16.57
CA ASP A 311 3.12 -3.45 -17.87
C ASP A 311 2.13 -2.27 -17.78
N PRO A 312 2.39 -1.14 -18.46
CA PRO A 312 1.51 0.03 -18.44
C PRO A 312 0.15 -0.18 -19.11
N GLN A 313 -0.06 -1.27 -19.85
CA GLN A 313 -1.27 -1.53 -20.65
C GLN A 313 -2.33 -2.35 -19.92
N VAL A 314 -1.99 -3.00 -18.80
CA VAL A 314 -2.90 -3.87 -18.04
C VAL A 314 -3.09 -3.37 -16.61
N MET A 315 -4.23 -3.69 -15.99
CA MET A 315 -4.52 -3.36 -14.59
C MET A 315 -3.58 -4.09 -13.61
N VAL A 316 -3.49 -3.63 -12.36
CA VAL A 316 -2.66 -4.20 -11.29
C VAL A 316 -2.90 -5.71 -11.08
N ARG A 317 -4.17 -6.15 -11.13
CA ARG A 317 -4.54 -7.57 -10.97
C ARG A 317 -4.11 -8.45 -12.14
N SER A 318 -3.84 -7.83 -13.29
CA SER A 318 -3.48 -8.49 -14.55
C SER A 318 -1.99 -8.41 -14.85
N GLN A 319 -1.20 -7.81 -13.96
CA GLN A 319 0.26 -7.81 -14.08
C GLN A 319 0.80 -9.25 -14.11
N GLY A 320 1.82 -9.48 -14.92
CA GLY A 320 2.43 -10.79 -15.09
C GLY A 320 3.09 -11.30 -13.80
N ALA A 321 2.95 -12.59 -13.52
CA ALA A 321 3.51 -13.24 -12.33
C ALA A 321 3.19 -12.48 -11.02
N ASN A 322 1.96 -11.96 -10.90
CA ASN A 322 1.52 -11.27 -9.70
C ASN A 322 1.25 -12.23 -8.53
N SER A 323 1.34 -11.70 -7.31
CA SER A 323 1.19 -12.42 -6.04
C SER A 323 -0.23 -12.91 -5.73
N GLY A 324 -1.23 -12.48 -6.51
CA GLY A 324 -2.62 -12.40 -6.06
C GLY A 324 -2.81 -11.32 -4.99
N LEU A 325 -4.07 -11.09 -4.62
CA LEU A 325 -4.44 -10.01 -3.71
C LEU A 325 -4.17 -10.35 -2.24
N ARG A 326 -3.66 -9.40 -1.46
CA ARG A 326 -3.66 -9.51 0.01
C ARG A 326 -4.35 -8.31 0.60
N ASN A 327 -5.42 -8.59 1.32
CA ASN A 327 -6.36 -7.59 1.79
C ASN A 327 -5.89 -6.98 3.12
N VAL A 328 -5.99 -5.66 3.19
CA VAL A 328 -5.81 -4.85 4.39
C VAL A 328 -7.10 -4.03 4.53
N PRO A 329 -8.03 -4.47 5.40
CA PRO A 329 -9.27 -3.77 5.63
C PRO A 329 -9.03 -2.51 6.44
N LEU A 330 -9.68 -1.43 6.01
CA LEU A 330 -9.56 -0.06 6.49
C LEU A 330 -10.95 0.51 6.80
N THR A 331 -11.04 1.84 6.94
CA THR A 331 -12.30 2.55 7.20
C THR A 331 -12.28 3.93 6.54
N SER A 332 -13.47 4.54 6.40
CA SER A 332 -13.63 5.95 6.01
C SER A 332 -13.59 6.91 7.20
N ASN A 333 -13.46 6.38 8.43
CA ASN A 333 -13.30 7.17 9.65
C ASN A 333 -11.81 7.41 9.95
N ASN A 334 -11.55 8.25 10.95
CA ASN A 334 -10.17 8.48 11.40
C ASN A 334 -9.55 7.20 12.01
N PHE A 335 -8.27 6.97 11.74
CA PHE A 335 -7.48 5.90 12.36
C PHE A 335 -6.00 6.26 12.49
N ASN A 336 -5.34 5.70 13.49
CA ASN A 336 -3.89 5.83 13.67
C ASN A 336 -3.16 4.81 12.80
N TRP A 337 -1.98 5.16 12.32
CA TRP A 337 -1.12 4.23 11.60
C TRP A 337 0.36 4.41 11.96
N TRP A 338 1.12 3.33 11.76
CA TRP A 338 2.57 3.29 11.87
C TRP A 338 3.12 2.58 10.63
N ALA A 339 4.24 3.07 10.11
CA ALA A 339 4.94 2.45 9.02
C ALA A 339 6.45 2.57 9.19
N ALA A 340 7.14 1.58 8.67
CA ALA A 340 8.58 1.47 8.72
C ALA A 340 9.05 1.10 7.31
N VAL A 341 9.93 1.92 6.73
CA VAL A 341 10.29 1.90 5.30
C VAL A 341 11.81 1.89 5.09
N ASN A 342 12.24 1.19 4.05
CA ASN A 342 13.58 1.33 3.45
C ASN A 342 13.48 1.23 1.92
N GLY A 343 14.62 1.19 1.22
CA GLY A 343 14.64 1.06 -0.24
C GLY A 343 14.06 -0.25 -0.79
N ARG A 344 13.82 -1.26 0.06
CA ARG A 344 13.41 -2.60 -0.36
C ARG A 344 12.01 -3.01 0.07
N ARG A 345 11.44 -2.38 1.10
CA ARG A 345 10.15 -2.77 1.67
C ARG A 345 9.48 -1.66 2.49
N ILE A 346 8.19 -1.85 2.72
CA ILE A 346 7.38 -1.18 3.73
C ILE A 346 6.66 -2.23 4.58
N THR A 347 6.65 -2.03 5.90
CA THR A 347 5.73 -2.73 6.82
C THR A 347 5.02 -1.71 7.66
N GLY A 348 3.80 -1.99 8.09
CA GLY A 348 3.04 -1.06 8.89
C GLY A 348 1.81 -1.68 9.51
N VAL A 349 1.11 -0.87 10.31
CA VAL A 349 -0.10 -1.24 11.03
C VAL A 349 -1.08 -0.08 10.98
N ALA A 350 -2.33 -0.35 10.60
CA ALA A 350 -3.45 0.57 10.78
C ALA A 350 -4.28 0.15 11.99
N LYS A 351 -4.55 1.05 12.94
CA LYS A 351 -5.37 0.76 14.13
C LYS A 351 -6.79 1.29 13.96
N ILE A 352 -7.73 0.35 13.79
CA ILE A 352 -9.15 0.62 13.56
C ILE A 352 -9.90 0.25 14.83
N GLY A 353 -10.23 1.25 15.65
CA GLY A 353 -10.74 1.02 17.00
C GLY A 353 -9.70 0.27 17.84
N ALA A 354 -10.04 -0.95 18.28
CA ALA A 354 -9.15 -1.83 19.03
C ALA A 354 -8.41 -2.86 18.16
N VAL A 355 -8.60 -2.83 16.83
CA VAL A 355 -8.06 -3.83 15.90
C VAL A 355 -6.81 -3.28 15.21
N TYR A 356 -5.72 -4.03 15.24
CA TYR A 356 -4.45 -3.66 14.59
C TYR A 356 -4.29 -4.45 13.30
N VAL A 357 -4.37 -3.78 12.15
CA VAL A 357 -4.33 -4.40 10.83
C VAL A 357 -2.93 -4.24 10.24
N PRO A 358 -2.04 -5.25 10.40
CA PRO A 358 -0.68 -5.18 9.87
C PRO A 358 -0.57 -5.55 8.40
N PHE A 359 0.49 -5.06 7.77
CA PHE A 359 0.89 -5.44 6.42
C PHE A 359 2.41 -5.46 6.26
N TYR A 360 2.90 -6.28 5.34
CA TYR A 360 4.30 -6.31 4.94
C TYR A 360 4.38 -6.41 3.41
N GLN A 361 5.08 -5.48 2.79
CA GLN A 361 5.21 -5.37 1.36
C GLN A 361 6.66 -5.07 0.99
N GLY A 362 7.35 -6.06 0.44
CA GLY A 362 8.62 -5.84 -0.27
C GLY A 362 9.51 -7.06 -0.15
N LEU A 363 10.81 -6.86 -0.20
CA LEU A 363 11.76 -7.95 -0.03
C LEU A 363 11.92 -8.33 1.45
N GLY A 364 12.05 -9.62 1.74
CA GLY A 364 12.53 -10.12 3.04
C GLY A 364 14.03 -10.43 3.00
N LYS A 365 14.52 -11.15 4.01
CA LYS A 365 15.91 -11.62 4.13
C LYS A 365 15.97 -13.12 3.83
N PRO A 366 16.17 -13.54 2.56
CA PRO A 366 16.28 -14.95 2.27
C PRO A 366 17.57 -15.53 2.86
N TYR A 367 17.57 -16.82 3.18
CA TYR A 367 18.80 -17.51 3.60
C TYR A 367 19.64 -17.98 2.40
N GLU A 368 19.06 -17.99 1.21
CA GLU A 368 19.78 -18.24 -0.02
C GLU A 368 20.60 -17.02 -0.49
N LEU A 369 21.64 -17.30 -1.28
CA LEU A 369 22.39 -16.26 -1.97
C LEU A 369 21.49 -15.52 -2.98
N PRO A 370 21.74 -14.21 -3.23
CA PRO A 370 20.98 -13.44 -4.22
C PRO A 370 20.99 -14.03 -5.63
N SER A 371 22.03 -14.80 -6.00
CA SER A 371 22.12 -15.49 -7.30
C SER A 371 21.11 -16.64 -7.45
N VAL A 372 20.66 -17.23 -6.34
CA VAL A 372 19.66 -18.31 -6.31
C VAL A 372 18.27 -17.74 -6.13
N HIS A 373 18.13 -16.72 -5.28
CA HIS A 373 16.84 -16.10 -4.98
C HIS A 373 16.86 -14.59 -5.30
N PRO A 374 16.78 -14.21 -6.59
CA PRO A 374 16.99 -12.82 -7.01
C PRO A 374 15.83 -11.88 -6.67
N TYR A 375 14.68 -12.41 -6.24
CA TYR A 375 13.51 -11.58 -5.91
C TYR A 375 12.72 -12.19 -4.73
N PRO A 376 13.27 -12.10 -3.50
CA PRO A 376 12.70 -12.65 -2.28
C PRO A 376 11.56 -11.78 -1.76
N ALA A 377 10.53 -11.60 -2.58
CA ALA A 377 9.41 -10.72 -2.30
C ALA A 377 8.35 -11.41 -1.43
N ILE A 378 7.79 -10.65 -0.50
CA ILE A 378 6.70 -11.03 0.40
C ILE A 378 5.58 -9.99 0.24
N ASN A 379 4.38 -10.50 0.00
CA ASN A 379 3.14 -9.75 0.07
C ASN A 379 2.29 -10.32 1.20
N ALA A 380 2.08 -9.52 2.24
CA ALA A 380 1.28 -9.90 3.39
C ALA A 380 0.31 -8.78 3.78
N GLY A 381 -0.95 -9.18 3.97
CA GLY A 381 -1.99 -8.38 4.61
C GLY A 381 -2.61 -9.19 5.75
N THR A 382 -3.91 -9.07 5.91
CA THR A 382 -4.68 -9.80 6.92
C THR A 382 -5.71 -10.77 6.36
N GLY A 383 -5.80 -10.89 5.03
CA GLY A 383 -6.73 -11.78 4.34
C GLY A 383 -6.49 -11.81 2.82
N SER A 384 -7.35 -12.49 2.09
CA SER A 384 -7.27 -12.65 0.63
C SER A 384 -8.52 -12.25 -0.13
N ASP A 385 -9.53 -11.72 0.57
CA ASP A 385 -10.82 -11.34 -0.01
C ASP A 385 -10.89 -9.83 -0.12
N ALA A 386 -11.32 -9.31 -1.28
CA ALA A 386 -11.25 -7.88 -1.58
C ALA A 386 -12.15 -7.05 -0.65
N ASP A 387 -13.24 -7.65 -0.19
CA ASP A 387 -14.28 -7.12 0.66
C ASP A 387 -14.07 -7.43 2.16
N GLY A 388 -12.85 -7.81 2.56
CA GLY A 388 -12.50 -7.97 3.96
C GLY A 388 -12.85 -6.73 4.80
N VAL A 389 -13.23 -6.95 6.06
CA VAL A 389 -13.62 -5.89 7.01
C VAL A 389 -12.87 -6.03 8.32
N ALA A 390 -12.54 -4.90 8.95
CA ALA A 390 -11.78 -4.86 10.20
C ALA A 390 -12.56 -5.39 11.42
N THR A 391 -13.88 -5.52 11.29
CA THR A 391 -14.78 -6.11 12.31
C THR A 391 -14.85 -7.64 12.23
N SER A 392 -14.18 -8.26 11.25
CA SER A 392 -14.19 -9.71 11.09
C SER A 392 -13.62 -10.41 12.31
N THR A 393 -14.31 -11.43 12.79
CA THR A 393 -13.83 -12.34 13.85
C THR A 393 -13.34 -13.67 13.29
N SER A 394 -13.22 -13.77 11.96
CA SER A 394 -12.78 -14.99 11.28
C SER A 394 -11.40 -15.45 11.78
N PRO A 395 -11.18 -16.77 11.94
CA PRO A 395 -9.86 -17.33 12.19
C PRO A 395 -8.82 -16.92 11.14
N ASN A 396 -9.25 -16.65 9.91
CA ASN A 396 -8.38 -16.25 8.79
C ASN A 396 -8.00 -14.76 8.81
N PHE A 397 -8.72 -13.91 9.55
CA PHE A 397 -8.38 -12.49 9.68
C PHE A 397 -7.21 -12.32 10.65
N ARG A 398 -5.98 -12.38 10.12
CA ARG A 398 -4.72 -12.48 10.87
C ARG A 398 -3.56 -11.88 10.09
N GLY A 399 -2.67 -11.18 10.78
CA GLY A 399 -1.47 -10.56 10.24
C GLY A 399 -0.31 -11.51 9.95
N PHE A 400 0.73 -10.96 9.32
CA PHE A 400 1.90 -11.70 8.84
C PHE A 400 2.68 -12.46 9.93
N SER A 401 2.59 -12.05 11.20
CA SER A 401 3.30 -12.72 12.30
C SER A 401 2.69 -14.06 12.67
N SER A 402 1.43 -14.30 12.32
CA SER A 402 0.73 -15.57 12.49
C SER A 402 -0.40 -15.62 11.48
N PRO A 403 -0.09 -15.84 10.18
CA PRO A 403 -1.02 -15.58 9.10
C PRO A 403 -2.17 -16.58 9.06
N GLY A 404 -3.34 -16.08 8.68
CA GLY A 404 -4.49 -16.87 8.30
C GLY A 404 -4.29 -17.51 6.91
N GLN A 405 -5.25 -18.33 6.48
CA GLN A 405 -5.19 -18.89 5.13
C GLN A 405 -5.13 -17.77 4.08
N TYR A 406 -4.17 -17.87 3.15
CA TYR A 406 -3.96 -16.93 2.04
C TYR A 406 -3.71 -15.45 2.40
N GLY A 407 -3.62 -15.07 3.67
CA GLY A 407 -3.33 -13.68 4.08
C GLY A 407 -1.91 -13.21 3.75
N MET A 408 -1.03 -14.16 3.42
CA MET A 408 0.37 -13.92 3.10
C MET A 408 0.87 -14.87 2.01
N VAL A 409 1.69 -14.35 1.11
CA VAL A 409 2.47 -15.11 0.13
C VAL A 409 3.91 -14.65 0.08
N ALA A 410 4.81 -15.57 -0.22
CA ALA A 410 6.19 -15.28 -0.54
C ALA A 410 6.56 -15.86 -1.90
N ARG A 411 7.45 -15.17 -2.61
CA ARG A 411 7.98 -15.64 -3.89
C ARG A 411 9.21 -16.49 -3.63
N TYR A 412 9.25 -17.68 -4.20
CA TYR A 412 10.32 -18.66 -3.99
C TYR A 412 11.39 -18.58 -5.10
N PRO A 413 12.56 -19.22 -4.94
CA PRO A 413 13.62 -19.22 -5.95
C PRO A 413 13.20 -19.72 -7.34
N ASP A 414 12.22 -20.63 -7.40
CA ASP A 414 11.61 -21.11 -8.65
C ASP A 414 10.66 -20.10 -9.31
N GLY A 415 10.52 -18.91 -8.74
CA GLY A 415 9.71 -17.81 -9.27
C GLY A 415 8.23 -17.90 -8.93
N VAL A 416 7.78 -18.93 -8.21
CA VAL A 416 6.38 -19.17 -7.86
C VAL A 416 6.01 -18.49 -6.54
N TRP A 417 4.83 -17.86 -6.50
CA TRP A 417 4.22 -17.34 -5.28
C TRP A 417 3.56 -18.46 -4.50
N ARG A 418 3.94 -18.64 -3.24
CA ARG A 418 3.37 -19.66 -2.36
C ARG A 418 2.74 -19.03 -1.12
N PRO A 419 1.53 -19.46 -0.74
CA PRO A 419 0.87 -18.96 0.46
C PRO A 419 1.52 -19.51 1.74
N HIS A 420 1.47 -18.71 2.79
CA HIS A 420 1.84 -19.09 4.16
C HIS A 420 0.63 -18.97 5.08
N SER A 421 0.40 -19.98 5.92
CA SER A 421 -0.73 -20.02 6.85
C SER A 421 -0.38 -20.84 8.09
N ASN A 422 -0.53 -20.22 9.25
CA ASN A 422 -0.42 -20.89 10.54
C ASN A 422 -1.78 -21.34 11.07
N ARG A 423 -2.87 -20.71 10.61
CA ARG A 423 -4.23 -20.97 11.08
C ARG A 423 -5.18 -20.91 9.89
N TYR A 424 -6.11 -21.85 9.80
CA TYR A 424 -7.11 -21.90 8.71
C TYR A 424 -8.55 -22.07 9.19
N SER A 425 -8.76 -22.40 10.47
CA SER A 425 -10.07 -22.59 11.09
C SER A 425 -9.98 -22.41 12.61
N SER A 426 -11.14 -22.35 13.28
CA SER A 426 -11.19 -22.36 14.74
C SER A 426 -10.68 -23.70 15.27
N GLY A 427 -9.71 -23.70 16.18
CA GLY A 427 -9.02 -24.90 16.66
C GLY A 427 -8.04 -25.54 15.67
N GLY A 428 -7.92 -24.99 14.45
CA GLY A 428 -6.99 -25.44 13.41
C GLY A 428 -5.59 -24.86 13.60
N ASP A 429 -4.89 -25.35 14.62
CA ASP A 429 -3.69 -24.71 15.16
C ASP A 429 -2.38 -25.03 14.40
N ALA A 430 -2.41 -26.04 13.52
CA ALA A 430 -1.24 -26.53 12.77
C ALA A 430 -1.15 -26.02 11.32
N GLY A 431 -1.98 -25.03 10.95
CA GLY A 431 -2.22 -24.65 9.56
C GLY A 431 -3.00 -25.73 8.78
N ASP A 432 -3.21 -25.53 7.48
CA ASP A 432 -3.89 -26.48 6.60
C ASP A 432 -2.90 -27.38 5.83
N GLY A 433 -3.43 -28.43 5.18
CA GLY A 433 -2.68 -29.28 4.25
C GLY A 433 -2.49 -28.67 2.86
N SER A 434 -3.28 -27.65 2.50
CA SER A 434 -3.21 -26.94 1.20
C SER A 434 -2.16 -25.82 1.17
N THR A 435 -1.95 -25.13 2.29
CA THR A 435 -0.96 -24.05 2.44
C THR A 435 0.24 -24.58 3.20
N ARG A 436 1.24 -25.02 2.44
CA ARG A 436 2.42 -25.69 2.97
C ARG A 436 3.44 -24.75 3.60
N GLY A 437 3.34 -23.45 3.31
CA GLY A 437 4.13 -22.39 3.95
C GLY A 437 3.69 -22.14 5.40
N LYS A 438 4.66 -21.94 6.29
CA LYS A 438 4.50 -21.66 7.72
C LYS A 438 5.34 -20.46 8.14
N VAL A 439 4.94 -19.83 9.25
CA VAL A 439 5.61 -18.67 9.83
C VAL A 439 5.96 -18.96 11.29
N TYR A 440 7.25 -19.03 11.59
CA TYR A 440 7.77 -19.28 12.92
C TYR A 440 8.08 -17.96 13.63
N PRO A 441 8.00 -17.91 14.97
CA PRO A 441 7.68 -19.03 15.86
C PRO A 441 6.17 -19.33 15.97
N ALA A 442 5.28 -18.46 15.50
CA ALA A 442 3.83 -18.60 15.70
C ALA A 442 3.24 -19.95 15.22
N ALA A 443 3.83 -20.59 14.21
CA ALA A 443 3.47 -21.93 13.73
C ALA A 443 3.65 -23.04 14.79
N LEU A 444 4.48 -22.81 15.81
CA LEU A 444 4.70 -23.72 16.93
C LEU A 444 3.57 -23.69 17.97
N ASN A 445 2.57 -22.82 17.81
CA ASN A 445 1.47 -22.71 18.76
C ASN A 445 0.45 -23.85 18.62
N ASN A 446 0.93 -25.09 18.65
CA ASN A 446 0.12 -26.29 18.71
C ASN A 446 -0.29 -26.55 20.16
N GLY A 447 -1.58 -26.40 20.47
CA GLY A 447 -2.12 -26.58 21.81
C GLY A 447 -1.82 -25.42 22.77
N GLY A 448 -1.56 -24.21 22.26
CA GLY A 448 -1.47 -22.99 23.09
C GLY A 448 -0.11 -22.73 23.76
N ARG A 449 0.91 -23.57 23.53
CA ARG A 449 2.20 -23.51 24.25
C ARG A 449 2.99 -22.21 24.09
N LEU A 450 2.78 -21.44 23.02
CA LEU A 450 3.44 -20.13 22.92
C LEU A 450 2.90 -19.14 23.95
N ALA A 451 1.70 -19.36 24.48
CA ALA A 451 1.16 -18.55 25.56
C ALA A 451 1.87 -18.79 26.90
N ASP A 452 2.71 -19.84 27.02
CA ASP A 452 3.54 -20.11 28.19
C ASP A 452 4.88 -19.36 28.16
N PHE A 453 5.24 -18.76 27.02
CA PHE A 453 6.45 -17.96 26.93
C PHE A 453 6.32 -16.70 27.79
N ARG A 454 7.41 -16.32 28.44
CA ARG A 454 7.50 -15.20 29.39
C ARG A 454 8.65 -14.27 29.00
N GLU A 455 8.78 -13.16 29.72
CA GLU A 455 10.03 -12.40 29.77
C GLU A 455 11.22 -13.27 30.21
N ALA A 456 12.42 -12.83 29.85
CA ALA A 456 13.65 -13.38 30.39
C ALA A 456 13.73 -13.15 31.90
N LEU A 457 14.58 -13.92 32.59
CA LEU A 457 14.71 -13.88 34.05
C LEU A 457 15.18 -12.52 34.59
N ASP A 458 15.79 -11.69 33.74
CA ASP A 458 16.22 -10.32 34.04
C ASP A 458 15.13 -9.27 33.77
N GLY A 459 13.92 -9.71 33.40
CA GLY A 459 12.77 -8.85 33.06
C GLY A 459 12.80 -8.31 31.63
N THR A 460 13.83 -8.63 30.83
CA THR A 460 13.87 -8.19 29.43
C THR A 460 12.91 -9.01 28.57
N ARG A 461 12.42 -8.39 27.49
CA ARG A 461 11.57 -9.06 26.50
C ARG A 461 12.43 -9.66 25.41
N VAL A 462 12.07 -10.87 24.99
CA VAL A 462 12.73 -11.57 23.88
C VAL A 462 12.05 -11.23 22.56
N LEU A 463 12.85 -10.89 21.56
CA LEU A 463 12.42 -10.73 20.18
C LEU A 463 12.95 -11.92 19.38
N TYR A 464 12.04 -12.66 18.75
CA TYR A 464 12.40 -13.73 17.82
C TYR A 464 12.17 -13.27 16.40
N GLU A 465 13.13 -13.54 15.51
CA GLU A 465 12.95 -13.32 14.09
C GLU A 465 11.71 -14.08 13.58
N ILE A 466 10.94 -13.44 12.70
CA ILE A 466 9.80 -14.09 12.06
C ILE A 466 10.28 -14.81 10.81
N VAL A 467 10.35 -16.14 10.89
CA VAL A 467 10.96 -17.00 9.85
C VAL A 467 9.88 -17.67 9.00
N LEU A 468 10.04 -17.59 7.69
CA LEU A 468 9.21 -18.27 6.70
C LEU A 468 9.83 -19.62 6.33
N THR A 469 9.01 -20.67 6.35
CA THR A 469 9.40 -21.99 5.85
C THR A 469 8.29 -22.59 5.01
N SER A 470 8.59 -23.59 4.19
CA SER A 470 7.58 -24.46 3.60
C SER A 470 7.97 -25.93 3.75
N ASN A 471 6.94 -26.77 3.87
CA ASN A 471 7.10 -28.22 3.84
C ASN A 471 7.01 -28.80 2.42
N ASP A 472 6.53 -28.01 1.45
CA ASP A 472 6.41 -28.40 0.05
C ASP A 472 6.49 -27.17 -0.88
N PRO A 473 7.61 -26.96 -1.59
CA PRO A 473 8.86 -27.68 -1.42
C PRO A 473 9.40 -27.47 0.01
N ARG A 474 10.16 -28.44 0.53
CA ARG A 474 10.90 -28.25 1.78
C ARG A 474 11.93 -27.16 1.60
N HIS A 475 11.74 -26.05 2.29
CA HIS A 475 12.54 -24.85 2.06
C HIS A 475 12.51 -23.94 3.28
N MET A 476 13.67 -23.53 3.75
CA MET A 476 13.81 -22.46 4.74
C MET A 476 13.97 -21.16 3.98
N TRP A 477 12.88 -20.40 3.84
CA TRP A 477 12.86 -19.22 2.99
C TRP A 477 13.70 -18.08 3.57
N GLY A 478 13.62 -17.82 4.88
CA GLY A 478 14.34 -16.73 5.53
C GLY A 478 13.42 -15.89 6.43
N GLU A 479 13.72 -14.60 6.61
CA GLU A 479 13.11 -13.75 7.63
C GLU A 479 12.35 -12.54 7.07
N LEU A 480 11.35 -12.06 7.81
CA LEU A 480 10.79 -10.72 7.60
C LEU A 480 11.78 -9.67 8.11
N ASP A 481 12.17 -8.73 7.26
CA ASP A 481 13.13 -7.70 7.66
C ASP A 481 12.51 -6.74 8.69
N GLY A 482 13.05 -6.71 9.91
CA GLY A 482 12.66 -5.76 10.95
C GLY A 482 11.32 -6.05 11.62
N CYS A 483 10.83 -7.30 11.53
CA CYS A 483 9.61 -7.75 12.17
C CYS A 483 9.88 -8.96 13.05
N TYR A 484 9.41 -8.89 14.30
CA TYR A 484 9.77 -9.83 15.35
C TYR A 484 8.51 -10.38 16.03
N PHE A 485 8.55 -11.65 16.43
CA PHE A 485 7.60 -12.17 17.40
C PHE A 485 8.06 -11.82 18.81
N THR A 486 7.11 -11.49 19.69
CA THR A 486 7.36 -11.30 21.12
C THR A 486 6.28 -11.99 21.95
N PRO A 487 6.62 -12.65 23.08
CA PRO A 487 5.64 -13.14 24.03
C PRO A 487 4.82 -11.98 24.61
N GLY A 488 3.51 -12.20 24.79
CA GLY A 488 2.54 -11.19 25.18
C GLY A 488 2.08 -11.21 26.65
N PHE A 489 2.68 -12.06 27.50
CA PHE A 489 2.30 -12.11 28.92
C PHE A 489 2.64 -10.78 29.61
N ASN A 490 1.63 -10.12 30.22
CA ASN A 490 1.73 -8.77 30.77
C ASN A 490 2.25 -7.72 29.75
N LEU A 491 1.92 -7.90 28.48
CA LEU A 491 2.26 -6.96 27.41
C LEU A 491 1.00 -6.31 26.87
N VAL A 492 1.06 -5.01 26.61
CA VAL A 492 0.01 -4.26 25.91
C VAL A 492 0.54 -3.75 24.58
N PRO A 493 -0.30 -3.63 23.54
CA PRO A 493 0.11 -3.03 22.27
C PRO A 493 0.64 -1.60 22.48
N GLU A 494 1.46 -1.14 21.55
CA GLU A 494 2.13 0.17 21.55
C GLU A 494 3.20 0.32 22.67
N THR A 495 3.55 -0.78 23.36
CA THR A 495 4.74 -0.82 24.24
C THR A 495 6.01 -0.82 23.40
N THR A 496 7.06 -0.13 23.86
CA THR A 496 8.38 -0.15 23.23
C THR A 496 9.28 -1.17 23.92
N ILE A 497 9.92 -2.04 23.14
CA ILE A 497 10.96 -2.97 23.60
C ILE A 497 12.31 -2.48 23.06
N ARG A 498 13.29 -2.32 23.94
CA ARG A 498 14.65 -1.97 23.55
C ARG A 498 15.54 -3.20 23.49
N MET A 499 16.10 -3.52 22.33
CA MET A 499 16.98 -4.67 22.12
C MET A 499 18.01 -4.33 21.03
N ASP A 500 19.25 -4.78 21.21
CA ASP A 500 20.36 -4.58 20.26
C ASP A 500 20.58 -3.11 19.83
N GLY A 501 20.30 -2.17 20.74
CA GLY A 501 20.46 -0.74 20.50
C GLY A 501 19.30 -0.08 19.75
N PHE A 502 18.26 -0.83 19.41
CA PHE A 502 17.08 -0.33 18.70
C PHE A 502 15.81 -0.41 19.55
N ASP A 503 14.91 0.54 19.32
CA ASP A 503 13.55 0.50 19.86
C ASP A 503 12.66 -0.32 18.91
N HIS A 504 11.72 -1.08 19.46
CA HIS A 504 10.79 -1.91 18.71
C HIS A 504 9.38 -1.67 19.25
N LEU A 505 8.46 -1.26 18.38
CA LEU A 505 7.08 -1.00 18.79
C LEU A 505 6.25 -2.27 18.68
N VAL A 506 5.61 -2.64 19.79
CA VAL A 506 4.78 -3.84 19.91
C VAL A 506 3.38 -3.60 19.36
N PHE A 507 2.83 -4.61 18.70
CA PHE A 507 1.46 -4.65 18.23
C PHE A 507 0.85 -6.02 18.51
N GLN A 508 -0.47 -6.06 18.59
CA GLN A 508 -1.22 -7.31 18.66
C GLN A 508 -1.70 -7.75 17.26
N ASN A 509 -1.94 -9.03 17.08
CA ASN A 509 -2.39 -9.63 15.83
C ASN A 509 -3.90 -9.42 15.65
N THR A 510 -4.27 -8.39 14.87
CA THR A 510 -5.66 -8.00 14.61
C THR A 510 -6.43 -7.71 15.91
N PHE A 511 -7.49 -8.46 16.18
CA PHE A 511 -8.31 -8.30 17.38
C PHE A 511 -7.86 -9.18 18.54
N ARG A 512 -6.80 -9.99 18.36
CA ARG A 512 -6.37 -10.99 19.34
C ARG A 512 -5.33 -10.40 20.27
N ASN A 513 -5.49 -10.65 21.57
CA ASN A 513 -4.66 -10.10 22.63
C ASN A 513 -4.14 -11.19 23.60
N ALA A 514 -4.19 -12.46 23.21
CA ALA A 514 -3.60 -13.53 24.01
C ALA A 514 -2.07 -13.45 23.96
N ALA A 515 -1.39 -14.07 24.93
CA ALA A 515 0.06 -14.00 25.06
C ALA A 515 0.85 -14.53 23.83
N ALA A 516 0.21 -15.25 22.90
CA ALA A 516 0.83 -15.74 21.66
C ALA A 516 0.55 -14.85 20.43
N ASP A 517 -0.18 -13.75 20.58
CA ASP A 517 -0.70 -12.94 19.46
C ASP A 517 0.00 -11.57 19.35
N PHE A 518 1.25 -11.44 19.80
CA PHE A 518 2.01 -10.19 19.73
C PHE A 518 3.21 -10.28 18.78
N PHE A 519 3.50 -9.15 18.14
CA PHE A 519 4.68 -8.96 17.30
C PHE A 519 5.22 -7.55 17.51
N ALA A 520 6.44 -7.29 17.06
CA ALA A 520 7.07 -5.98 17.14
C ALA A 520 7.67 -5.60 15.78
N ILE A 521 7.67 -4.30 15.49
CA ILE A 521 8.34 -3.72 14.33
C ILE A 521 9.48 -2.83 14.84
N ARG A 522 10.68 -3.03 14.30
CA ARG A 522 11.85 -2.22 14.68
C ARG A 522 11.70 -0.78 14.21
N GLN A 523 12.03 0.14 15.10
CA GLN A 523 12.20 1.57 14.87
C GLN A 523 13.70 1.81 14.74
N ASP A 524 14.33 1.35 13.65
CA ASP A 524 15.76 1.60 13.52
C ASP A 524 16.02 3.07 13.34
#